data_AF-A0A931LII3-F1
#
_entry.id   AF-A0A931LII3-F1
#
_cell.length_a   1.000
_cell.length_b   1.000
_cell.length_c   1.000
_cell.angle_alpha   90.00
_cell.angle_beta   90.00
_cell.angle_gamma   90.00
#
_symmetry.space_group_name_H-M   'P 1'
#
loop_
_entity.id
_entity.type
_entity.pdbx_description
1 polymer ?
#
loop_
_entity_poly.entity_id
_entity_poly.type
_entity_poly.pdbx_seq_one_letter_code
_entity_poly.pdbx_strand_id
1 'polypeptide(L)'
;MGRSRPGARRTPATPSSLDPAPPVPSLASATLPRVWQGVGYRPLPDAGTARPLFDFAAVGWPAGGPLELAWGAFARAAASAREGLVGAVVGERAGSAMMLHGPVIATAGRAEAPVTDALEVATQLVAAALDHATALGVETVFARPQGLDRVWVRFGFIPIPESALPERLAGGPAVGLYAWRGGSALWSFRERREDAPVRR
;
A
#
# COMPACT_ATOMS: atom_id res chain seq x y z
N MET A 1 -4.15 -42.80 -58.25
CA MET A 1 -3.52 -43.19 -56.98
C MET A 1 -2.67 -42.02 -56.47
N GLY A 2 -3.16 -41.32 -55.45
CA GLY A 2 -2.59 -40.05 -54.95
C GLY A 2 -1.54 -40.26 -53.87
N ARG A 3 -0.50 -39.42 -53.88
CA ARG A 3 0.69 -39.48 -53.02
C ARG A 3 0.39 -39.02 -51.57
N SER A 4 0.84 -39.82 -50.60
CA SER A 4 0.86 -39.46 -49.17
C SER A 4 1.85 -38.32 -48.88
N ARG A 5 1.41 -37.31 -48.12
CA ARG A 5 2.28 -36.30 -47.48
C ARG A 5 2.44 -36.68 -45.98
N PRO A 6 3.67 -36.74 -45.43
CA PRO A 6 3.84 -36.94 -44.00
C PRO A 6 3.60 -35.63 -43.23
N GLY A 7 2.84 -35.74 -42.14
CA GLY A 7 2.49 -34.64 -41.25
C GLY A 7 3.70 -34.04 -40.55
N ALA A 8 3.77 -32.72 -40.55
CA ALA A 8 4.73 -31.95 -39.77
C ALA A 8 4.44 -32.13 -38.26
N ARG A 9 5.39 -32.73 -37.55
CA ARG A 9 5.41 -32.86 -36.09
C ARG A 9 5.64 -31.46 -35.50
N ARG A 10 4.61 -30.86 -34.89
CA ARG A 10 4.75 -29.63 -34.09
C ARG A 10 5.55 -29.97 -32.83
N THR A 11 6.73 -29.39 -32.71
CA THR A 11 7.48 -29.33 -31.45
C THR A 11 6.73 -28.42 -30.47
N PRO A 12 6.60 -28.80 -29.18
CA PRO A 12 6.08 -27.89 -28.16
C PRO A 12 7.11 -26.77 -27.93
N ALA A 13 6.64 -25.52 -27.98
CA ALA A 13 7.44 -24.36 -27.63
C ALA A 13 7.73 -24.38 -26.13
N THR A 14 9.01 -24.43 -25.77
CA THR A 14 9.50 -24.17 -24.42
C THR A 14 9.24 -22.70 -24.10
N PRO A 15 8.51 -22.34 -23.02
CA PRO A 15 8.42 -20.94 -22.61
C PRO A 15 9.77 -20.50 -22.05
N SER A 16 10.48 -19.66 -22.81
CA SER A 16 11.60 -18.87 -22.29
C SER A 16 11.04 -17.78 -21.38
N SER A 17 10.97 -18.03 -20.08
CA SER A 17 10.88 -16.95 -19.08
C SER A 17 12.29 -16.67 -18.56
N LEU A 18 12.97 -15.74 -19.25
CA LEU A 18 14.24 -15.15 -18.85
C LEU A 18 14.14 -13.62 -18.84
N ASP A 19 12.97 -13.08 -18.50
CA ASP A 19 12.93 -11.69 -18.04
C ASP A 19 13.38 -11.68 -16.58
N PRO A 20 14.53 -11.07 -16.23
CA PRO A 20 14.89 -10.88 -14.85
C PRO A 20 13.81 -10.03 -14.19
N ALA A 21 13.32 -10.47 -13.02
CA ALA A 21 12.42 -9.68 -12.22
C ALA A 21 13.00 -8.26 -12.04
N PRO A 22 12.18 -7.19 -12.15
CA PRO A 22 12.68 -5.85 -11.97
C PRO A 22 13.38 -5.72 -10.61
N PRO A 23 14.50 -4.99 -10.53
CA PRO A 23 15.26 -4.87 -9.29
C PRO A 23 14.38 -4.25 -8.20
N VAL A 24 14.32 -4.90 -7.05
CA VAL A 24 13.65 -4.36 -5.87
C VAL A 24 14.45 -3.14 -5.38
N PRO A 25 13.83 -1.96 -5.23
CA PRO A 25 14.54 -0.79 -4.72
C PRO A 25 15.06 -1.06 -3.31
N SER A 26 16.29 -0.58 -3.03
CA SER A 26 16.85 -0.70 -1.68
C SER A 26 16.05 0.13 -0.68
N LEU A 27 16.02 -0.29 0.58
CA LEU A 27 15.34 0.44 1.65
C LEU A 27 15.82 1.89 1.76
N ALA A 28 17.14 2.10 1.70
CA ALA A 28 17.74 3.43 1.74
C ALA A 28 17.18 4.33 0.64
N SER A 29 17.13 3.86 -0.61
CA SER A 29 16.58 4.62 -1.74
C SER A 29 15.07 4.85 -1.60
N ALA A 30 14.32 3.86 -1.15
CA ALA A 30 12.86 3.96 -1.00
C ALA A 30 12.45 4.99 0.05
N THR A 31 13.29 5.19 1.08
CA THR A 31 13.08 6.13 2.19
C THR A 31 13.64 7.54 1.97
N LEU A 32 14.21 7.83 0.80
CA LEU A 32 14.70 9.17 0.49
C LEU A 32 13.55 10.19 0.51
N PRO A 33 13.75 11.37 1.13
CA PRO A 33 12.78 12.46 1.06
C PRO A 33 12.49 12.85 -0.40
N ARG A 34 11.22 13.15 -0.66
CA ARG A 34 10.71 13.53 -1.99
C ARG A 34 10.05 14.90 -1.90
N VAL A 35 10.05 15.66 -2.98
CA VAL A 35 9.34 16.94 -3.04
C VAL A 35 8.49 16.98 -4.29
N TRP A 36 7.23 17.36 -4.14
CA TRP A 36 6.32 17.55 -5.25
C TRP A 36 5.46 18.79 -4.99
N GLN A 37 5.44 19.74 -5.94
CA GLN A 37 4.77 21.04 -5.83
C GLN A 37 4.96 21.76 -4.49
N GLY A 38 6.18 21.73 -3.96
CA GLY A 38 6.51 22.40 -2.68
C GLY A 38 6.02 21.68 -1.42
N VAL A 39 5.44 20.48 -1.55
CA VAL A 39 5.16 19.57 -0.43
C VAL A 39 6.29 18.57 -0.30
N GLY A 40 6.87 18.46 0.90
CA GLY A 40 7.90 17.49 1.23
C GLY A 40 7.30 16.20 1.78
N TYR A 41 7.71 15.06 1.24
CA TYR A 41 7.30 13.73 1.68
C TYR A 41 8.50 13.03 2.27
N ARG A 42 8.40 12.54 3.50
CA ARG A 42 9.51 11.88 4.18
C ARG A 42 9.03 10.85 5.21
N PRO A 43 9.85 9.83 5.53
CA PRO A 43 9.58 8.94 6.64
C PRO A 43 9.45 9.74 7.94
N LEU A 44 8.58 9.27 8.84
CA LEU A 44 8.47 9.77 10.20
C LEU A 44 9.32 8.90 11.12
N PRO A 45 10.36 9.43 11.78
CA PRO A 45 11.17 8.67 12.73
C PRO A 45 10.36 8.16 13.93
N ASP A 46 9.34 8.92 14.32
CA ASP A 46 8.33 8.53 15.30
C ASP A 46 6.95 8.59 14.66
N ALA A 47 6.33 7.42 14.46
CA ALA A 47 4.98 7.30 13.93
C ALA A 47 3.95 8.05 14.80
N GLY A 48 4.18 8.16 16.12
CA GLY A 48 3.30 8.86 17.05
C GLY A 48 3.06 10.33 16.67
N THR A 49 3.99 10.95 15.93
CA THR A 49 3.85 12.30 15.39
C THR A 49 2.63 12.46 14.47
N ALA A 50 2.18 11.38 13.81
CA ALA A 50 1.01 11.40 12.93
C ALA A 50 -0.32 11.31 13.70
N ARG A 51 -0.32 10.84 14.95
CA ARG A 51 -1.55 10.57 15.71
C ARG A 51 -2.53 11.76 15.78
N PRO A 52 -2.09 13.01 16.02
CA PRO A 52 -3.00 14.15 16.02
C PRO A 52 -3.75 14.38 14.71
N LEU A 53 -3.19 13.95 13.56
CA LEU A 53 -3.89 14.02 12.27
C LEU A 53 -4.94 12.92 12.13
N PHE A 54 -4.66 11.72 12.61
CA PHE A 54 -5.62 10.62 12.63
C PHE A 54 -6.81 10.95 13.54
N ASP A 55 -6.53 11.46 14.74
CA ASP A 55 -7.54 11.93 15.69
C ASP A 55 -8.41 13.05 15.08
N PHE A 56 -7.77 14.00 14.38
CA PHE A 56 -8.50 15.09 13.69
C PHE A 56 -9.40 14.58 12.56
N ALA A 57 -8.93 13.60 11.77
CA ALA A 57 -9.69 12.98 10.70
C ALA A 57 -10.73 11.97 11.18
N ALA A 58 -10.83 11.75 12.50
CA ALA A 58 -11.63 10.69 13.12
C ALA A 58 -11.34 9.29 12.54
N VAL A 59 -10.10 9.07 12.09
CA VAL A 59 -9.63 7.77 11.62
C VAL A 59 -8.99 7.04 12.78
N GLY A 60 -9.42 5.79 13.02
CA GLY A 60 -8.90 4.97 14.11
C GLY A 60 -7.37 4.84 14.04
N TRP A 61 -6.71 5.13 15.15
CA TRP A 61 -5.29 4.83 15.29
C TRP A 61 -5.11 3.30 15.39
N PRO A 62 -4.16 2.69 14.65
CA PRO A 62 -3.88 1.28 14.78
C PRO A 62 -3.52 0.92 16.23
N ALA A 63 -4.33 0.05 16.83
CA ALA A 63 -4.14 -0.42 18.20
C ALA A 63 -3.17 -1.62 18.28
N GLY A 64 -2.83 -2.22 17.13
CA GLY A 64 -1.94 -3.37 17.05
C GLY A 64 -0.48 -2.95 16.93
N GLY A 65 0.37 -3.63 17.69
CA GLY A 65 1.82 -3.76 17.46
C GLY A 65 2.65 -2.50 17.19
N PRO A 66 3.94 -2.68 16.86
CA PRO A 66 4.77 -1.60 16.34
C PRO A 66 4.37 -1.24 14.90
N LEU A 67 4.38 0.06 14.60
CA LEU A 67 4.24 0.57 13.24
C LEU A 67 5.61 0.51 12.54
N GLU A 68 5.73 -0.35 11.55
CA GLU A 68 6.97 -0.58 10.79
C GLU A 68 7.15 0.45 9.67
N LEU A 69 6.10 1.20 9.34
CA LEU A 69 6.10 2.23 8.32
C LEU A 69 5.35 3.46 8.80
N ALA A 70 5.94 4.63 8.61
CA ALA A 70 5.27 5.89 8.80
C ALA A 70 5.84 6.92 7.83
N TRP A 71 4.97 7.59 7.08
CA TRP A 71 5.31 8.66 6.15
C TRP A 71 4.47 9.91 6.43
N GLY A 72 5.09 11.06 6.29
CA GLY A 72 4.46 12.36 6.46
C GLY A 72 4.61 13.24 5.22
N ALA A 73 3.56 14.00 4.93
CA ALA A 73 3.57 15.10 3.98
C ALA A 73 3.65 16.40 4.76
N PHE A 74 4.56 17.28 4.35
CA PHE A 74 4.88 18.52 5.02
C PHE A 74 4.77 19.67 4.04
N ALA A 75 4.01 20.68 4.42
CA ALA A 75 3.85 21.88 3.62
C ALA A 75 4.17 23.10 4.47
N ARG A 76 4.70 24.14 3.81
CA ARG A 76 4.94 25.42 4.46
C ARG A 76 3.63 26.20 4.56
N ALA A 77 3.31 26.58 5.77
CA ALA A 77 2.32 27.57 6.13
C ALA A 77 2.59 28.94 5.47
N ALA A 78 1.57 29.66 5.02
CA ALA A 78 1.77 31.02 4.52
C ALA A 78 2.25 31.97 5.64
N ALA A 79 1.84 31.69 6.89
CA ALA A 79 2.12 32.52 8.06
C ALA A 79 3.34 32.06 8.90
N SER A 80 3.98 30.94 8.57
CA SER A 80 5.10 30.41 9.36
C SER A 80 6.31 30.04 8.52
N ALA A 81 7.49 30.30 9.09
CA ALA A 81 8.76 29.92 8.52
C ALA A 81 9.02 28.40 8.59
N ARG A 82 8.24 27.63 9.37
CA ARG A 82 8.40 26.18 9.52
C ARG A 82 7.37 25.42 8.68
N GLU A 83 7.76 24.25 8.19
CA GLU A 83 6.82 23.29 7.59
C GLU A 83 5.98 22.62 8.68
N GLY A 84 4.68 22.46 8.41
CA GLY A 84 3.76 21.69 9.24
C GLY A 84 3.45 20.33 8.61
N LEU A 85 3.17 19.32 9.43
CA LEU A 85 2.66 18.03 8.97
C LEU A 85 1.21 18.21 8.49
N VAL A 86 0.97 18.02 7.19
CA VAL A 86 -0.34 18.20 6.55
C VAL A 86 -0.96 16.89 6.09
N GLY A 87 -0.21 15.79 6.10
CA GLY A 87 -0.78 14.47 5.85
C GLY A 87 0.12 13.35 6.35
N ALA A 88 -0.46 12.18 6.56
CA ALA A 88 0.28 11.01 7.02
C ALA A 88 -0.35 9.69 6.59
N VAL A 89 0.49 8.66 6.51
CA VAL A 89 0.11 7.25 6.35
C VAL A 89 1.02 6.40 7.24
N VAL A 90 0.45 5.39 7.90
CA VAL A 90 1.20 4.48 8.77
C VAL A 90 0.90 3.02 8.41
N GLY A 91 1.80 2.10 8.74
CA GLY A 91 1.70 0.69 8.37
C GLY A 91 2.02 -0.28 9.50
N GLU A 92 1.13 -1.24 9.73
CA GLU A 92 1.35 -2.40 10.60
C GLU A 92 1.78 -3.61 9.76
N ARG A 93 2.85 -4.31 10.16
CA ARG A 93 3.36 -5.47 9.42
C ARG A 93 3.00 -6.80 10.08
N ALA A 94 2.63 -7.77 9.25
CA ALA A 94 2.47 -9.17 9.63
C ALA A 94 3.15 -10.08 8.60
N GLY A 95 4.42 -10.44 8.84
CA GLY A 95 5.19 -11.24 7.89
C GLY A 95 5.45 -10.48 6.58
N SER A 96 5.08 -11.07 5.44
CA SER A 96 5.16 -10.42 4.11
C SER A 96 3.93 -9.57 3.78
N ALA A 97 3.02 -9.36 4.73
CA ALA A 97 1.85 -8.50 4.59
C ALA A 97 1.98 -7.21 5.42
N MET A 98 1.32 -6.14 4.95
CA MET A 98 1.21 -4.87 5.68
C MET A 98 -0.20 -4.32 5.58
N MET A 99 -0.76 -3.79 6.66
CA MET A 99 -1.97 -2.96 6.66
C MET A 99 -1.58 -1.48 6.69
N LEU A 100 -1.96 -0.72 5.67
CA LEU A 100 -1.86 0.73 5.68
C LEU A 100 -3.09 1.37 6.31
N HIS A 101 -2.86 2.37 7.15
CA HIS A 101 -3.85 3.22 7.77
C HIS A 101 -3.68 4.65 7.27
N GLY A 102 -4.79 5.30 6.90
CA GLY A 102 -4.78 6.56 6.14
C GLY A 102 -4.83 6.31 4.62
N PRO A 103 -4.38 7.25 3.76
CA PRO A 103 -3.76 8.51 4.13
C PRO A 103 -4.78 9.48 4.75
N VAL A 104 -4.35 10.22 5.77
CA VAL A 104 -5.11 11.34 6.35
C VAL A 104 -4.49 12.64 5.88
N ILE A 105 -5.29 13.56 5.36
CA ILE A 105 -4.84 14.87 4.85
C ILE A 105 -5.62 15.98 5.55
N ALA A 106 -4.90 16.95 6.13
CA ALA A 106 -5.49 18.16 6.68
C ALA A 106 -5.75 19.17 5.54
N THR A 107 -7.00 19.29 5.11
CA THR A 107 -7.39 20.13 3.96
C THR A 107 -7.73 21.57 4.35
N ALA A 108 -8.24 21.80 5.57
CA ALA A 108 -8.40 23.12 6.19
C ALA A 108 -8.72 22.99 7.70
N GLY A 109 -8.30 23.97 8.51
CA GLY A 109 -8.75 24.14 9.90
C GLY A 109 -7.65 24.10 10.98
N ARG A 110 -6.51 23.45 10.70
CA ARG A 110 -5.35 23.41 11.61
C ARG A 110 -4.00 23.60 10.93
N ALA A 111 -3.96 23.52 9.60
CA ALA A 111 -2.80 23.81 8.79
C ALA A 111 -2.80 25.29 8.41
N GLU A 112 -1.74 26.02 8.75
CA GLU A 112 -1.54 27.43 8.39
C GLU A 112 -1.30 27.65 6.87
N ALA A 113 -1.29 26.57 6.07
CA ALA A 113 -1.45 26.63 4.61
C ALA A 113 -2.49 25.59 4.15
N PRO A 114 -3.49 25.97 3.35
CA PRO A 114 -4.40 25.01 2.74
C PRO A 114 -3.63 24.15 1.74
N VAL A 115 -3.83 22.83 1.81
CA VAL A 115 -3.38 21.92 0.75
C VAL A 115 -4.36 22.08 -0.41
N THR A 116 -3.92 22.70 -1.50
CA THR A 116 -4.77 23.00 -2.66
C THR A 116 -5.24 21.74 -3.39
N ASP A 117 -4.47 20.65 -3.31
CA ASP A 117 -4.82 19.35 -3.92
C ASP A 117 -4.59 18.19 -2.94
N ALA A 118 -5.60 17.93 -2.10
CA ALA A 118 -5.55 16.86 -1.11
C ALA A 118 -5.44 15.47 -1.74
N LEU A 119 -6.02 15.29 -2.94
CA LEU A 119 -6.01 14.01 -3.64
C LEU A 119 -4.61 13.69 -4.15
N GLU A 120 -3.91 14.68 -4.69
CA GLU A 120 -2.55 14.51 -5.18
C GLU A 120 -1.55 14.33 -4.02
N VAL A 121 -1.70 15.05 -2.91
CA VAL A 121 -0.88 14.80 -1.70
C VAL A 121 -1.09 13.38 -1.18
N ALA A 122 -2.34 12.91 -1.12
CA ALA A 122 -2.62 11.53 -0.75
C ALA A 122 -2.01 10.53 -1.75
N THR A 123 -2.04 10.83 -3.04
CA THR A 123 -1.44 10.00 -4.09
C THR A 123 0.07 9.86 -3.90
N GLN A 124 0.77 10.97 -3.66
CA GLN A 124 2.22 10.96 -3.41
C GLN A 124 2.59 10.24 -2.11
N LEU A 125 1.79 10.40 -1.05
CA LEU A 125 1.98 9.65 0.20
C LEU A 125 1.83 8.15 0.01
N VAL A 126 0.78 7.71 -0.68
CA VAL A 126 0.55 6.28 -0.94
C VAL A 126 1.66 5.72 -1.84
N ALA A 127 2.11 6.44 -2.87
CA ALA A 127 3.25 6.03 -3.69
C ALA A 127 4.51 5.78 -2.82
N ALA A 128 4.86 6.74 -1.97
CA ALA A 128 6.03 6.61 -1.10
C ALA A 128 5.89 5.46 -0.09
N ALA A 129 4.70 5.23 0.44
CA ALA A 129 4.42 4.11 1.34
C ALA A 129 4.52 2.76 0.63
N LEU A 130 4.02 2.63 -0.61
CA LEU A 130 4.12 1.40 -1.39
C LEU A 130 5.58 1.07 -1.74
N ASP A 131 6.35 2.06 -2.19
CA ASP A 131 7.78 1.86 -2.47
C ASP A 131 8.54 1.40 -1.21
N HIS A 132 8.25 2.02 -0.06
CA HIS A 132 8.85 1.64 1.22
C HIS A 132 8.41 0.23 1.64
N ALA A 133 7.13 -0.11 1.53
CA ALA A 133 6.64 -1.46 1.81
C ALA A 133 7.32 -2.52 0.92
N THR A 134 7.44 -2.27 -0.39
CA THR A 134 8.16 -3.14 -1.31
C THR A 134 9.63 -3.31 -0.91
N ALA A 135 10.31 -2.22 -0.55
CA ALA A 135 11.70 -2.28 -0.09
C ALA A 135 11.88 -3.01 1.25
N LEU A 136 10.84 -3.06 2.09
CA LEU A 136 10.78 -3.88 3.31
C LEU A 136 10.53 -5.37 3.00
N GLY A 137 10.29 -5.76 1.75
CA GLY A 137 9.93 -7.12 1.36
C GLY A 137 8.47 -7.46 1.65
N VAL A 138 7.58 -6.46 1.67
CA VAL A 138 6.13 -6.70 1.72
C VAL A 138 5.64 -7.08 0.34
N GLU A 139 4.97 -8.23 0.25
CA GLU A 139 4.37 -8.75 -0.98
C GLU A 139 2.91 -8.33 -1.15
N THR A 140 2.21 -8.12 -0.03
CA THR A 140 0.79 -7.77 -0.04
C THR A 140 0.51 -6.61 0.89
N VAL A 141 -0.02 -5.53 0.34
CA VAL A 141 -0.44 -4.36 1.10
C VAL A 141 -1.95 -4.33 1.16
N PHE A 142 -2.49 -4.25 2.36
CA PHE A 142 -3.90 -4.11 2.66
C PHE A 142 -4.21 -2.67 3.04
N ALA A 143 -5.43 -2.22 2.76
CA ALA A 143 -5.94 -0.96 3.25
C ALA A 143 -7.44 -1.08 3.52
N ARG A 144 -7.90 -0.26 4.46
CA ARG A 144 -9.33 -0.03 4.72
C ARG A 144 -9.65 1.42 4.34
N PRO A 145 -10.01 1.70 3.07
CA PRO A 145 -10.29 3.05 2.61
C PRO A 145 -11.34 3.75 3.47
N GLN A 146 -11.06 4.99 3.87
CA GLN A 146 -12.01 5.88 4.55
C GLN A 146 -12.33 7.08 3.64
N GLY A 147 -12.59 6.78 2.37
CA GLY A 147 -12.64 7.75 1.27
C GLY A 147 -11.37 7.76 0.42
N LEU A 148 -11.23 8.81 -0.42
CA LEU A 148 -10.16 8.92 -1.41
C LEU A 148 -10.08 7.71 -2.35
N ASP A 149 -11.23 7.13 -2.73
CA ASP A 149 -11.34 5.90 -3.55
C ASP A 149 -10.50 5.94 -4.82
N ARG A 150 -10.40 7.14 -5.42
CA ARG A 150 -9.59 7.38 -6.61
C ARG A 150 -8.10 7.06 -6.40
N VAL A 151 -7.55 7.27 -5.21
CA VAL A 151 -6.15 6.94 -4.89
C VAL A 151 -5.96 5.43 -4.95
N TRP A 152 -6.79 4.69 -4.22
CA TRP A 152 -6.70 3.23 -4.14
C TRP A 152 -6.88 2.57 -5.50
N VAL A 153 -7.91 2.99 -6.25
CA VAL A 153 -8.16 2.50 -7.61
C VAL A 153 -6.99 2.81 -8.54
N ARG A 154 -6.41 4.02 -8.44
CA ARG A 154 -5.27 4.42 -9.28
C ARG A 154 -4.04 3.55 -9.06
N PHE A 155 -3.79 3.09 -7.84
CA PHE A 155 -2.69 2.18 -7.54
C PHE A 155 -3.02 0.70 -7.80
N GLY A 156 -4.24 0.39 -8.25
CA GLY A 156 -4.66 -0.97 -8.56
C GLY A 156 -5.01 -1.80 -7.32
N PHE A 157 -5.42 -1.15 -6.23
CA PHE A 157 -6.04 -1.87 -5.11
C PHE A 157 -7.38 -2.45 -5.54
N ILE A 158 -7.63 -3.70 -5.17
CA ILE A 158 -8.90 -4.38 -5.45
C ILE A 158 -9.60 -4.76 -4.14
N PRO A 159 -10.95 -4.78 -4.12
CA PRO A 159 -11.68 -5.26 -2.95
C PRO A 159 -11.45 -6.76 -2.74
N ILE A 160 -11.30 -7.16 -1.48
CA ILE A 160 -11.07 -8.55 -1.08
C ILE A 160 -11.87 -8.91 0.19
N PRO A 161 -12.14 -10.20 0.47
CA PRO A 161 -12.78 -10.62 1.71
C PRO A 161 -11.84 -10.56 2.91
N GLU A 162 -12.39 -10.36 4.11
CA GLU A 162 -11.68 -10.39 5.40
C GLU A 162 -10.88 -11.68 5.61
N SER A 163 -11.37 -12.81 5.08
CA SER A 163 -10.72 -14.12 5.18
C SER A 163 -9.35 -14.21 4.50
N ALA A 164 -8.99 -13.20 3.69
CA ALA A 164 -7.67 -13.09 3.07
C ALA A 164 -6.65 -12.35 3.95
N LEU A 165 -7.07 -11.75 5.07
CA LEU A 165 -6.14 -11.11 6.01
C LEU A 165 -5.38 -12.15 6.85
N PRO A 166 -4.09 -11.91 7.13
CA PRO A 166 -3.41 -12.57 8.24
C PRO A 166 -4.17 -12.32 9.55
N GLU A 167 -4.24 -13.33 10.42
CA GLU A 167 -4.98 -13.24 11.69
C GLU A 167 -4.61 -12.01 12.52
N ARG A 168 -3.32 -11.61 12.49
CA ARG A 168 -2.82 -10.44 13.22
C ARG A 168 -3.38 -9.10 12.74
N LEU A 169 -3.86 -9.02 11.50
CA LEU A 169 -4.38 -7.80 10.87
C LEU A 169 -5.92 -7.80 10.79
N ALA A 170 -6.57 -8.91 11.19
CA ALA A 170 -8.01 -9.08 11.11
C ALA A 170 -8.75 -8.32 12.22
N GLY A 171 -10.04 -8.02 12.00
CA GLY A 171 -10.93 -7.49 13.05
C GLY A 171 -10.90 -5.97 13.25
N GLY A 172 -10.25 -5.24 12.34
CA GLY A 172 -10.22 -3.77 12.37
C GLY A 172 -11.58 -3.13 12.03
N PRO A 173 -11.94 -1.99 12.65
CA PRO A 173 -13.16 -1.26 12.33
C PRO A 173 -12.99 -0.48 11.01
N ALA A 174 -13.66 -0.92 9.93
CA ALA A 174 -13.93 -0.12 8.73
C ALA A 174 -14.87 -0.88 7.77
N VAL A 175 -15.53 -0.14 6.86
CA VAL A 175 -16.29 -0.73 5.76
C VAL A 175 -15.36 -0.91 4.56
N GLY A 176 -15.24 -2.14 4.07
CA GLY A 176 -14.42 -2.47 2.91
C GLY A 176 -12.97 -2.82 3.27
N LEU A 177 -12.41 -3.75 2.49
CA LEU A 177 -11.03 -4.18 2.59
C LEU A 177 -10.47 -4.29 1.17
N TYR A 178 -9.34 -3.65 0.96
CA TYR A 178 -8.68 -3.60 -0.33
C TYR A 178 -7.27 -4.14 -0.21
N ALA A 179 -6.74 -4.68 -1.31
CA ALA A 179 -5.39 -5.20 -1.33
C ALA A 179 -4.65 -4.94 -2.65
N TRP A 180 -3.34 -4.84 -2.54
CA TRP A 180 -2.39 -4.55 -3.60
C TRP A 180 -1.21 -5.53 -3.54
N ARG A 181 -0.78 -6.03 -4.71
CA ARG A 181 0.38 -6.95 -4.86
C ARG A 181 1.26 -6.50 -6.03
N GLY A 182 2.07 -5.46 -5.81
CA GLY A 182 3.06 -5.01 -6.82
C GLY A 182 2.45 -4.53 -8.14
N GLY A 183 1.19 -4.07 -8.14
CA GLY A 183 0.47 -3.68 -9.36
C GLY A 183 -0.01 -4.85 -10.23
N SER A 184 0.18 -6.11 -9.80
CA SER A 184 -0.38 -7.28 -10.48
C SER A 184 -1.84 -7.51 -10.05
N ALA A 185 -2.75 -7.61 -11.03
CA ALA A 185 -4.16 -7.89 -10.79
C ALA A 185 -4.45 -9.37 -10.45
N LEU A 186 -3.42 -10.22 -10.39
CA LEU A 186 -3.58 -11.66 -10.20
C LEU A 186 -3.69 -11.99 -8.71
N TRP A 187 -4.93 -12.13 -8.25
CA TRP A 187 -5.26 -12.69 -6.95
C TRP A 187 -5.73 -14.14 -7.12
N SER A 188 -5.02 -15.08 -6.48
CA SER A 188 -5.55 -16.42 -6.24
C SER A 188 -5.89 -16.56 -4.76
N PHE A 189 -7.17 -16.71 -4.45
CA PHE A 189 -7.60 -17.08 -3.11
C PHE A 189 -7.29 -18.57 -2.93
N ARG A 190 -6.35 -18.90 -2.03
CA ARG A 190 -6.17 -20.29 -1.61
C ARG A 190 -7.33 -20.63 -0.68
N GLU A 191 -8.25 -21.49 -1.12
CA GLU A 191 -9.25 -22.08 -0.23
C GLU A 191 -8.53 -22.73 0.97
N ARG A 192 -9.01 -22.44 2.18
CA ARG A 192 -8.62 -23.24 3.34
C ARG A 192 -9.08 -24.66 3.06
N ARG A 193 -8.13 -25.57 2.79
CA ARG A 193 -8.41 -27.00 2.94
C ARG A 193 -8.84 -27.20 4.38
N GLU A 194 -10.12 -27.48 4.58
CA GLU A 194 -10.59 -28.13 5.79
C GLU A 194 -9.77 -29.42 5.93
N ASP A 195 -8.91 -29.48 6.93
CA ASP A 195 -8.33 -30.73 7.37
C ASP A 195 -9.50 -31.63 7.82
N ALA A 196 -9.84 -32.59 6.96
CA ALA A 196 -10.75 -33.65 7.32
C ALA A 196 -10.14 -34.43 8.51
N PRO A 197 -10.90 -34.67 9.60
CA PRO A 197 -10.37 -35.42 10.71
C PRO A 197 -10.10 -36.87 10.27
N VAL A 198 -8.83 -37.27 10.31
CA VAL A 198 -8.44 -38.68 10.25
C VAL A 198 -8.94 -39.35 11.52
N ARG A 199 -10.10 -40.01 11.43
CA ARG A 199 -10.51 -40.99 12.44
C ARG A 199 -9.81 -42.31 12.11
N ARG A 200 -8.97 -42.76 13.04
CA ARG A 200 -8.43 -44.12 13.12
C ARG A 200 -9.53 -45.11 13.48
#